data_AF-A0A317FZ49-F1
#
_entry.id   AF-A0A317FZ49-F1
#
_cell.length_a   1.000
_cell.length_b   1.000
_cell.length_c   1.000
_cell.angle_alpha   90.00
_cell.angle_beta   90.00
_cell.angle_gamma   90.00
#
_symmetry.space_group_name_H-M   'P 1'
#
loop_
_entity.id
_entity.type
_entity.pdbx_description
1 polymer ?
#
loop_
_entity_poly.entity_id
_entity_poly.type
_entity_poly.pdbx_seq_one_letter_code
_entity_poly.pdbx_strand_id
1 'polypeptide(L)'
;MRILDNDGFALATMYDTLVSIGQVDSKNTEMETCLSEMDEALETIESTFTSMASHGSQGSDEANNAVSILKENYSGYKEGYTNIIAASKNADADTITGVVFGDASTQLATMKEQLTILDEQILHLRTILTNVVESQEKSAITKVNVMFVIFLLAVAISIVFNYMMVGRKVKQIAGEINSIISNIRDHKGDLTARITTHTASELIYIKDGFNEFIETLQGILRNVKNSTNTLTDSSSNITTNNGVTEQLNEDTRQFIKM
;
A
#
# COMPACT_ATOMS: atom_id res chain seq x y z
N MET A 1 34.43 1.63 36.90
CA MET A 1 34.42 2.56 38.07
C MET A 1 34.44 1.87 39.43
N ARG A 2 33.48 1.00 39.80
CA ARG A 2 33.41 0.45 41.18
C ARG A 2 34.65 -0.36 41.60
N ILE A 3 35.28 -1.04 40.65
CA ILE A 3 36.51 -1.83 40.88
C ILE A 3 37.70 -0.89 41.11
N LEU A 4 37.93 0.02 40.16
CA LEU A 4 39.00 1.03 40.22
C LEU A 4 39.00 1.84 41.53
N ASP A 5 37.84 2.34 41.95
CA ASP A 5 37.70 3.11 43.19
C ASP A 5 37.97 2.27 44.45
N ASN A 6 37.43 1.04 44.48
CA ASN A 6 37.66 0.10 45.57
C ASN A 6 39.15 -0.28 45.72
N ASP A 7 39.86 -0.45 44.61
CA ASP A 7 41.29 -0.77 44.63
C ASP A 7 42.14 0.43 45.01
N GLY A 8 41.77 1.64 44.57
CA GLY A 8 42.36 2.89 45.04
C GLY A 8 42.22 3.06 46.56
N PHE A 9 41.01 2.90 47.10
CA PHE A 9 40.77 2.96 48.54
C PHE A 9 41.50 1.86 49.32
N ALA A 10 41.57 0.64 48.78
CA ALA A 10 42.33 -0.45 49.41
C ALA A 10 43.83 -0.12 49.46
N LEU A 11 44.39 0.45 48.39
CA LEU A 11 45.77 0.91 48.38
C LEU A 11 46.00 2.08 49.34
N ALA A 12 45.05 3.00 49.49
CA ALA A 12 45.16 4.12 50.42
C ALA A 12 45.11 3.69 51.90
N THR A 13 44.29 2.68 52.22
CA THR A 13 43.97 2.33 53.62
C THR A 13 44.66 1.07 54.13
N MET A 14 45.11 0.19 53.25
CA MET A 14 45.65 -1.13 53.59
C MET A 14 46.96 -1.46 52.85
N TYR A 15 47.72 -0.44 52.43
CA TYR A 15 48.94 -0.61 51.62
C TYR A 15 49.90 -1.67 52.19
N ASP A 16 50.30 -1.53 53.46
CA ASP A 16 51.24 -2.47 54.12
C ASP A 16 50.71 -3.91 54.15
N THR A 17 49.39 -4.07 54.33
CA THR A 17 48.75 -5.38 54.29
C THR A 17 48.86 -5.96 52.89
N LEU A 18 48.54 -5.18 51.85
CA LEU A 18 48.61 -5.59 50.44
C LEU A 18 50.03 -5.95 50.01
N VAL A 19 51.04 -5.23 50.52
CA VAL A 19 52.45 -5.57 50.33
C VAL A 19 52.78 -6.91 50.99
N SER A 20 52.35 -7.12 52.24
CA SER A 20 52.65 -8.34 53.00
C SER A 20 52.08 -9.62 52.37
N ILE A 21 50.96 -9.50 51.65
CA ILE A 21 50.30 -10.61 50.95
C ILE A 21 50.60 -10.64 49.43
N GLY A 22 51.47 -9.75 48.93
CA GLY A 22 51.87 -9.70 47.53
C GLY A 22 50.73 -9.38 46.54
N GLN A 23 49.78 -8.53 46.93
CA GLN A 23 48.59 -8.21 46.13
C GLN A 23 48.66 -6.86 45.41
N VAL A 24 49.70 -6.05 45.63
CA VAL A 24 49.83 -4.71 45.01
C VAL A 24 49.86 -4.79 43.48
N ASP A 25 50.66 -5.70 42.90
CA ASP A 25 50.75 -5.85 41.44
C ASP A 25 49.43 -6.31 40.83
N SER A 26 48.73 -7.24 41.48
CA SER A 26 47.40 -7.70 41.03
C SER A 26 46.41 -6.54 40.97
N LYS A 27 46.37 -5.72 42.03
CA LYS A 27 45.48 -4.54 42.08
C LYS A 27 45.85 -3.50 41.03
N ASN A 28 47.14 -3.29 40.78
CA ASN A 28 47.58 -2.40 39.71
C ASN A 28 47.11 -2.88 38.34
N THR A 29 47.23 -4.18 38.05
CA THR A 29 46.72 -4.77 36.80
C THR A 29 45.21 -4.66 36.69
N GLU A 30 44.46 -4.88 37.77
CA GLU A 30 43.00 -4.70 37.81
C GLU A 30 42.60 -3.24 37.51
N MET A 31 43.30 -2.27 38.10
CA MET A 31 43.09 -0.85 37.83
C MET A 31 43.44 -0.45 36.39
N GLU A 32 44.60 -0.89 35.87
CA GLU A 32 45.01 -0.68 34.47
C GLU A 32 43.97 -1.25 33.49
N THR A 33 43.46 -2.45 33.77
CA THR A 33 42.40 -3.09 32.98
C THR A 33 41.11 -2.27 33.02
N CYS A 34 40.66 -1.84 34.21
CA CYS A 34 39.45 -1.03 34.35
C CYS A 34 39.58 0.33 33.64
N LEU A 35 40.77 0.94 33.62
CA LEU A 35 41.01 2.17 32.85
C LEU A 35 40.88 1.92 31.34
N SER A 36 41.41 0.80 30.83
CA SER A 36 41.25 0.44 29.42
C SER A 36 39.77 0.22 29.03
N GLU A 37 39.01 -0.51 29.85
CA GLU A 37 37.57 -0.71 29.62
C GLU A 37 36.78 0.60 29.65
N MET A 38 37.19 1.54 30.52
CA MET A 38 36.56 2.86 30.59
C MET A 38 36.90 3.74 29.37
N ASP A 39 38.09 3.60 28.78
CA ASP A 39 38.44 4.25 27.51
C ASP A 39 37.50 3.78 26.38
N GLU A 40 37.33 2.47 26.23
CA GLU A 40 36.47 1.87 25.21
C GLU A 40 35.00 2.27 25.41
N ALA A 41 34.53 2.28 26.66
CA ALA A 41 33.18 2.70 26.99
C ALA A 41 32.93 4.18 26.65
N LEU A 42 33.90 5.05 26.92
CA LEU A 42 33.79 6.48 26.61
C LEU A 42 33.76 6.73 25.09
N GLU A 43 34.58 6.03 24.32
CA GLU A 43 34.56 6.08 22.84
C GLU A 43 33.21 5.62 22.29
N THR A 44 32.64 4.55 22.86
CA THR A 44 31.32 4.03 22.48
C THR A 44 30.21 5.04 22.77
N ILE A 45 30.25 5.69 23.94
CA ILE A 45 29.31 6.76 24.32
C ILE A 45 29.40 7.92 23.34
N GLU A 46 30.61 8.42 23.06
CA GLU A 46 30.84 9.54 22.13
C GLU A 46 30.31 9.24 20.72
N SER A 47 30.61 8.04 20.19
CA SER A 47 30.11 7.58 18.89
C SER A 47 28.58 7.50 18.85
N THR A 48 27.96 6.95 19.92
CA THR A 48 26.50 6.80 20.03
C THR A 48 25.81 8.16 19.96
N PHE A 49 26.23 9.14 20.76
CA PHE A 49 25.61 10.45 20.79
C PHE A 49 25.92 11.30 19.54
N THR A 50 27.10 11.14 18.93
CA THR A 50 27.41 11.75 17.62
C THR A 50 26.49 11.25 16.52
N SER A 51 26.24 9.93 16.46
CA SER A 51 25.35 9.33 15.46
C SER A 51 23.91 9.85 15.61
N MET A 52 23.48 10.06 16.84
CA MET A 52 22.15 10.52 17.22
C MET A 52 21.92 12.01 16.95
N ALA A 53 22.94 12.85 17.13
CA ALA A 53 22.92 14.25 16.73
C ALA A 53 22.75 14.39 15.20
N SER A 54 23.40 13.52 14.42
CA SER A 54 23.32 13.55 12.95
C SER A 54 21.92 13.24 12.39
N HIS A 55 21.05 12.61 13.18
CA HIS A 55 19.70 12.21 12.80
C HIS A 55 18.61 13.22 13.24
N GLY A 56 19.01 14.44 13.67
CA GLY A 56 18.09 15.55 13.92
C GLY A 56 17.23 15.40 15.17
N SER A 57 17.73 14.68 16.19
CA SER A 57 16.99 14.41 17.41
C SER A 57 16.99 15.60 18.40
N GLN A 58 15.82 15.91 18.95
CA GLN A 58 15.64 16.81 20.10
C GLN A 58 16.31 16.17 21.34
N GLY A 59 17.29 16.85 21.94
CA GLY A 59 18.11 16.33 23.07
C GLY A 59 19.62 16.22 22.77
N SER A 60 20.03 16.41 21.51
CA SER A 60 21.43 16.35 21.06
C SER A 60 22.36 17.28 21.84
N ASP A 61 21.96 18.52 22.13
CA ASP A 61 22.87 19.52 22.70
C ASP A 61 23.18 19.26 24.18
N GLU A 62 22.18 18.84 24.96
CA GLU A 62 22.35 18.49 26.38
C GLU A 62 23.17 17.20 26.53
N ALA A 63 22.89 16.19 25.70
CA ALA A 63 23.67 14.97 25.67
C ALA A 63 25.13 15.22 25.25
N ASN A 64 25.38 16.01 24.20
CA ASN A 64 26.73 16.33 23.75
C ASN A 64 27.53 17.11 24.81
N ASN A 65 26.87 18.03 25.53
CA ASN A 65 27.48 18.73 26.64
C ASN A 65 27.84 17.76 27.78
N ALA A 66 26.94 16.86 28.15
CA ALA A 66 27.19 15.85 29.17
C ALA A 66 28.33 14.88 28.77
N VAL A 67 28.42 14.46 27.50
CA VAL A 67 29.56 13.69 26.98
C VAL A 67 30.87 14.48 27.09
N SER A 68 30.86 15.77 26.76
CA SER A 68 32.05 16.64 26.87
C SER A 68 32.55 16.74 28.31
N ILE A 69 31.65 17.01 29.26
CA ILE A 69 31.97 17.11 30.69
C ILE A 69 32.45 15.76 31.23
N LEU A 70 31.81 14.66 30.84
CA LEU A 70 32.21 13.29 31.19
C LEU A 70 33.64 13.00 30.73
N LYS A 71 33.99 13.37 29.50
CA LYS A 71 35.32 13.17 28.91
C LYS A 71 36.41 13.97 29.63
N GLU A 72 36.14 15.24 29.93
CA GLU A 72 37.05 16.10 30.68
C GLU A 72 37.34 15.55 32.07
N ASN A 73 36.29 15.18 32.82
CA ASN A 73 36.44 14.63 34.17
C ASN A 73 37.10 13.25 34.16
N TYR A 74 36.80 12.41 33.17
CA TYR A 74 37.45 11.11 33.01
C TYR A 74 38.96 11.24 32.73
N SER A 75 39.38 12.24 31.94
CA SER A 75 40.80 12.48 31.67
C SER A 75 41.57 12.74 32.97
N GLY A 76 41.06 13.62 33.82
CA GLY A 76 41.67 13.90 35.13
C GLY A 76 41.62 12.69 36.07
N TYR A 77 40.52 11.95 36.06
CA TYR A 77 40.35 10.75 36.87
C TYR A 77 41.34 9.65 36.47
N LYS A 78 41.52 9.43 35.17
CA LYS A 78 42.49 8.48 34.60
C LYS A 78 43.92 8.87 34.96
N GLU A 79 44.26 10.14 34.86
CA GLU A 79 45.57 10.65 35.27
C GLU A 79 45.82 10.38 36.76
N GLY A 80 44.84 10.69 37.62
CA GLY A 80 44.92 10.40 39.05
C GLY A 80 45.17 8.92 39.34
N TYR A 81 44.40 8.02 38.72
CA TYR A 81 44.59 6.58 38.93
C TYR A 81 45.87 6.02 38.32
N THR A 82 46.37 6.61 37.24
CA THR A 82 47.71 6.31 36.70
C THR A 82 48.79 6.70 37.71
N ASN A 83 48.63 7.83 38.40
CA ASN A 83 49.53 8.26 39.46
C ASN A 83 49.44 7.34 40.69
N ILE A 84 48.26 6.85 41.07
CA ILE A 84 48.09 5.83 42.13
C ILE A 84 48.85 4.55 41.77
N ILE A 85 48.71 4.06 40.53
CA ILE A 85 49.43 2.87 40.06
C ILE A 85 50.95 3.08 40.15
N ALA A 86 51.46 4.26 39.76
CA ALA A 86 52.89 4.58 39.86
C ALA A 86 53.36 4.72 41.31
N ALA A 87 52.59 5.42 42.15
CA ALA A 87 52.88 5.64 43.56
C ALA A 87 52.90 4.33 44.37
N SER A 88 52.00 3.41 44.05
CA SER A 88 51.95 2.09 44.70
C SER A 88 53.19 1.23 44.46
N LYS A 89 53.90 1.41 43.34
CA LYS A 89 55.18 0.73 43.05
C LYS A 89 56.34 1.31 43.87
N ASN A 90 56.21 2.55 44.33
CA ASN A 90 57.25 3.29 45.07
C ASN A 90 56.93 3.48 46.56
N ALA A 91 55.86 2.85 47.07
CA ALA A 91 55.38 3.00 48.45
C ALA A 91 55.06 4.45 48.86
N ASP A 92 54.58 5.26 47.92
CA ASP A 92 54.20 6.65 48.16
C ASP A 92 52.72 6.75 48.58
N ALA A 93 52.48 6.54 49.88
CA ALA A 93 51.14 6.54 50.47
C ALA A 93 50.48 7.92 50.48
N ASP A 94 51.26 9.00 50.51
CA ASP A 94 50.76 10.38 50.53
C ASP A 94 50.10 10.71 49.19
N THR A 95 50.75 10.37 48.07
CA THR A 95 50.18 10.54 46.73
C THR A 95 48.92 9.70 46.56
N ILE A 96 48.93 8.43 46.98
CA ILE A 96 47.75 7.54 46.86
C ILE A 96 46.56 8.13 47.62
N THR A 97 46.76 8.50 48.88
CA THR A 97 45.71 9.04 49.75
C THR A 97 45.22 10.39 49.22
N GLY A 98 46.12 11.26 48.79
CA GLY A 98 45.78 12.57 48.25
C GLY A 98 44.91 12.50 46.99
N VAL A 99 45.21 11.57 46.07
CA VAL A 99 44.41 11.40 44.86
C VAL A 99 43.04 10.79 45.18
N VAL A 100 43.01 9.67 45.92
CA VAL A 100 41.77 8.91 46.19
C VAL A 100 40.73 9.73 46.94
N PHE A 101 41.16 10.46 47.98
CA PHE A 101 40.25 11.27 48.80
C PHE A 101 40.11 12.71 48.30
N GLY A 102 40.85 13.09 47.25
CA GLY A 102 40.85 14.44 46.66
C GLY A 102 40.07 14.48 45.34
N ASP A 103 40.73 14.98 44.30
CA ASP A 103 40.13 15.31 43.00
C ASP A 103 39.43 14.13 42.33
N ALA A 104 39.94 12.91 42.50
CA ALA A 104 39.35 11.72 41.89
C ALA A 104 37.93 11.45 42.39
N SER A 105 37.68 11.68 43.69
CA SER A 105 36.34 11.52 44.28
C SER A 105 35.33 12.51 43.70
N THR A 106 35.77 13.75 43.45
CA THR A 106 34.94 14.82 42.87
C THR A 106 34.66 14.54 41.40
N GLN A 107 35.69 14.18 40.64
CA GLN A 107 35.57 13.79 39.23
C GLN A 107 34.61 12.60 39.07
N LEU A 108 34.71 11.59 39.94
CA LEU A 108 33.80 10.44 39.93
C LEU A 108 32.34 10.85 40.19
N ALA A 109 32.10 11.76 41.12
CA ALA A 109 30.76 12.28 41.39
C ALA A 109 30.19 13.00 40.17
N THR A 110 30.97 13.89 39.55
CA THR A 110 30.58 14.61 38.33
C THR A 110 30.29 13.65 37.18
N MET A 111 31.17 12.66 36.95
CA MET A 111 30.95 11.65 35.89
C MET A 111 29.65 10.86 36.10
N LYS A 112 29.31 10.50 37.35
CA LYS A 112 28.03 9.81 37.66
C LYS A 112 26.82 10.69 37.35
N GLU A 113 26.90 11.98 37.67
CA GLU A 113 25.85 12.94 37.33
C GLU A 113 25.67 13.05 35.81
N GLN A 114 26.76 13.17 35.05
CA GLN A 114 26.69 13.21 33.59
C GLN A 114 26.13 11.91 32.99
N LEU A 115 26.51 10.74 33.51
CA LEU A 115 25.92 9.47 33.08
C LEU A 115 24.42 9.40 33.35
N THR A 116 23.93 10.00 34.44
CA THR A 116 22.50 10.09 34.74
C THR A 116 21.76 10.94 33.70
N ILE A 117 22.36 12.08 33.32
CA ILE A 117 21.82 12.93 32.25
C ILE A 117 21.77 12.16 30.92
N LEU A 118 22.85 11.44 30.57
CA LEU A 118 22.89 10.64 29.35
C LEU A 118 21.82 9.53 29.34
N ASP A 119 21.57 8.86 30.47
CA ASP A 119 20.50 7.86 30.60
C ASP A 119 19.10 8.47 30.38
N GLU A 120 18.85 9.67 30.93
CA GLU A 120 17.59 10.39 30.72
C GLU A 120 17.41 10.79 29.25
N GLN A 121 18.47 11.27 28.59
CA GLN A 121 18.42 11.60 27.17
C GLN A 121 18.13 10.35 26.31
N ILE A 122 18.75 9.20 26.63
CA ILE A 122 18.47 7.92 25.95
C ILE A 122 16.98 7.53 26.09
N LEU A 123 16.37 7.74 27.27
CA LEU A 123 14.95 7.48 27.49
C LEU A 123 14.04 8.44 26.69
N HIS A 124 14.39 9.72 26.65
CA HIS A 124 13.66 10.72 25.85
C HIS A 124 13.69 10.36 24.36
N LEU A 125 14.83 9.92 23.87
CA LEU A 125 15.01 9.52 22.48
C LEU A 125 14.27 8.25 22.11
N ARG A 126 14.23 7.25 22.99
CA ARG A 126 13.39 6.06 22.79
C ARG A 126 11.93 6.45 22.59
N THR A 127 11.44 7.40 23.39
CA THR A 127 10.07 7.92 23.28
C THR A 127 9.84 8.63 21.95
N ILE A 128 10.77 9.48 21.50
CA ILE A 128 10.69 10.13 20.19
C ILE A 128 10.69 9.10 19.06
N LEU A 129 11.61 8.13 19.09
CA LEU A 129 11.73 7.10 18.06
C LEU A 129 10.46 6.25 17.96
N THR A 130 9.87 5.84 19.08
CA THR A 130 8.59 5.12 19.10
C THR A 130 7.47 5.97 18.49
N ASN A 131 7.37 7.25 18.84
CA ASN A 131 6.36 8.16 18.27
C ASN A 131 6.55 8.38 16.75
N VAL A 132 7.80 8.47 16.27
CA VAL A 132 8.11 8.61 14.84
C VAL A 132 7.74 7.33 14.09
N VAL A 133 8.07 6.14 14.61
CA VAL A 133 7.69 4.87 14.00
C VAL A 133 6.17 4.71 13.94
N GLU A 134 5.48 4.96 15.05
CA GLU A 134 4.00 4.88 15.10
C GLU A 134 3.31 5.88 14.15
N SER A 135 3.85 7.10 14.02
CA SER A 135 3.30 8.10 13.10
C SER A 135 3.56 7.74 11.63
N GLN A 136 4.68 7.10 11.32
CA GLN A 136 4.98 6.61 9.97
C GLN A 136 4.07 5.44 9.57
N GLU A 137 3.76 4.51 10.48
CA GLU A 137 2.81 3.42 10.22
C GLU A 137 1.41 3.95 9.90
N LYS A 138 0.91 4.92 10.68
CA LYS A 138 -0.41 5.53 10.45
C LYS A 138 -0.48 6.26 9.11
N SER A 139 0.61 6.93 8.70
CA SER A 139 0.69 7.63 7.41
C SER A 139 0.69 6.66 6.22
N ALA A 140 1.40 5.54 6.32
CA ALA A 140 1.40 4.51 5.28
C ALA A 140 0.02 3.86 5.10
N ILE A 141 -0.64 3.48 6.21
CA ILE A 141 -1.98 2.88 6.18
C ILE A 141 -3.01 3.87 5.62
N THR A 142 -2.93 5.14 6.00
CA THR A 142 -3.84 6.18 5.50
C THR A 142 -3.70 6.36 3.99
N LYS A 143 -2.46 6.42 3.46
CA LYS A 143 -2.21 6.54 2.02
C LYS A 143 -2.76 5.36 1.23
N VAL A 144 -2.57 4.13 1.73
CA VAL A 144 -3.12 2.91 1.12
C VAL A 144 -4.65 2.96 1.10
N ASN A 145 -5.29 3.36 2.20
CA ASN A 145 -6.73 3.46 2.28
C ASN A 145 -7.30 4.51 1.32
N VAL A 146 -6.68 5.68 1.20
CA VAL A 146 -7.11 6.71 0.23
C VAL A 146 -6.99 6.19 -1.20
N MET A 147 -5.87 5.54 -1.55
CA MET A 147 -5.69 4.94 -2.88
C MET A 147 -6.72 3.84 -3.17
N PHE A 148 -7.08 3.03 -2.18
CA PHE A 148 -8.10 2.00 -2.32
C PHE A 148 -9.49 2.60 -2.57
N VAL A 149 -9.85 3.68 -1.87
CA VAL A 149 -11.12 4.40 -2.12
C VAL A 149 -11.16 4.99 -3.52
N ILE A 150 -10.07 5.62 -3.98
CA ILE A 150 -9.97 6.17 -5.33
C ILE A 150 -10.12 5.06 -6.38
N PHE A 151 -9.48 3.91 -6.17
CA PHE A 151 -9.60 2.76 -7.05
C PHE A 151 -11.05 2.24 -7.13
N LEU A 152 -11.73 2.11 -6.00
CA LEU A 152 -13.14 1.69 -5.97
C LEU A 152 -14.04 2.67 -6.72
N LEU A 153 -13.81 3.98 -6.58
CA LEU A 153 -14.56 5.00 -7.32
C LEU A 153 -14.31 4.90 -8.84
N ALA A 154 -13.07 4.67 -9.26
CA ALA A 154 -12.74 4.48 -10.68
C ALA A 154 -13.44 3.24 -11.27
N VAL A 155 -13.47 2.13 -10.53
CA VAL A 155 -14.19 0.92 -10.92
C VAL A 155 -15.70 1.19 -11.05
N ALA A 156 -16.28 1.86 -10.05
CA ALA A 156 -17.71 2.21 -10.08
C ALA A 156 -18.07 3.09 -11.27
N ILE A 157 -17.28 4.12 -11.56
CA ILE A 157 -17.46 5.01 -12.71
C ILE A 157 -17.35 4.21 -14.02
N SER A 158 -16.37 3.32 -14.14
CA SER A 158 -16.19 2.46 -15.31
C SER A 158 -17.40 1.57 -15.57
N ILE A 159 -17.97 0.96 -14.52
CA ILE A 159 -19.18 0.15 -14.61
C ILE A 159 -20.38 1.00 -15.08
N VAL A 160 -20.59 2.15 -14.45
CA VAL A 160 -21.70 3.06 -14.82
C VAL A 160 -21.56 3.52 -16.27
N PHE A 161 -20.35 3.90 -16.68
CA PHE A 161 -20.07 4.34 -18.04
C PHE A 161 -20.32 3.23 -19.07
N ASN A 162 -19.81 2.02 -18.82
CA ASN A 162 -20.06 0.85 -19.68
C ASN A 162 -21.55 0.53 -19.80
N TYR A 163 -22.28 0.57 -18.67
CA TYR A 163 -23.71 0.33 -18.67
C TYR A 163 -24.48 1.41 -19.47
N MET A 164 -24.14 2.68 -19.29
CA MET A 164 -24.78 3.77 -20.02
C MET A 164 -24.49 3.74 -21.52
N MET A 165 -23.26 3.41 -21.91
CA MET A 165 -22.83 3.45 -23.30
C MET A 165 -23.32 2.23 -24.09
N VAL A 166 -23.09 1.02 -23.57
CA VAL A 166 -23.40 -0.24 -24.28
C VAL A 166 -24.69 -0.85 -23.76
N GLY A 167 -24.81 -1.05 -22.44
CA GLY A 167 -25.94 -1.76 -21.83
C GLY A 167 -27.29 -1.16 -22.19
N ARG A 168 -27.41 0.17 -22.16
CA ARG A 168 -28.63 0.88 -22.55
C ARG A 168 -28.99 0.66 -24.03
N LYS A 169 -28.00 0.70 -24.93
CA LYS A 169 -28.20 0.55 -26.38
C LYS A 169 -28.62 -0.88 -26.73
N VAL A 170 -27.99 -1.87 -26.12
CA VAL A 170 -28.39 -3.29 -26.24
C VAL A 170 -29.84 -3.46 -25.80
N LYS A 171 -30.23 -2.91 -24.64
CA LYS A 171 -31.60 -3.02 -24.13
C LYS A 171 -32.63 -2.35 -25.04
N GLN A 172 -32.29 -1.21 -25.65
CA GLN A 172 -33.16 -0.53 -26.62
C GLN A 172 -33.35 -1.38 -27.88
N ILE A 173 -32.28 -1.85 -28.51
CA ILE A 173 -32.35 -2.71 -29.71
C ILE A 173 -33.13 -3.99 -29.43
N ALA A 174 -32.86 -4.67 -28.31
CA ALA A 174 -33.59 -5.87 -27.91
C ALA A 174 -35.08 -5.60 -27.67
N GLY A 175 -35.42 -4.42 -27.13
CA GLY A 175 -36.81 -3.99 -26.96
C GLY A 175 -37.52 -3.76 -28.29
N GLU A 176 -36.87 -3.08 -29.24
CA GLU A 176 -37.39 -2.86 -30.60
C GLU A 176 -37.63 -4.19 -31.33
N ILE A 177 -36.66 -5.11 -31.31
CA ILE A 177 -36.79 -6.45 -31.89
C ILE A 177 -37.98 -7.20 -31.29
N ASN A 178 -38.10 -7.23 -29.96
CA ASN A 178 -39.21 -7.91 -29.30
C ASN A 178 -40.57 -7.30 -29.67
N SER A 179 -40.65 -5.97 -29.81
CA SER A 179 -41.87 -5.28 -30.23
C SER A 179 -42.28 -5.68 -31.65
N ILE A 180 -41.34 -5.69 -32.59
CA ILE A 180 -41.58 -6.12 -33.98
C ILE A 180 -42.04 -7.57 -34.03
N ILE A 181 -41.34 -8.47 -33.33
CA ILE A 181 -41.69 -9.89 -33.26
C ILE A 181 -43.09 -10.09 -32.64
N SER A 182 -43.42 -9.37 -31.56
CA SER A 182 -44.75 -9.50 -30.94
C SER A 182 -45.85 -9.02 -31.90
N ASN A 183 -45.65 -7.92 -32.62
CA ASN A 183 -46.64 -7.46 -33.61
C ASN A 183 -46.87 -8.49 -34.73
N ILE A 184 -45.84 -9.22 -35.14
CA ILE A 184 -45.97 -10.33 -36.11
C ILE A 184 -46.74 -11.50 -35.48
N ARG A 185 -46.37 -11.93 -34.27
CA ARG A 185 -47.01 -13.03 -33.54
C ARG A 185 -48.49 -12.77 -33.25
N ASP A 186 -48.85 -11.54 -32.93
CA ASP A 186 -50.21 -11.14 -32.56
C ASP A 186 -51.10 -10.91 -33.81
N HIS A 187 -50.77 -11.55 -34.94
CA HIS A 187 -51.48 -11.54 -36.23
C HIS A 187 -51.65 -10.14 -36.87
N LYS A 188 -50.91 -9.12 -36.40
CA LYS A 188 -50.95 -7.79 -37.05
C LYS A 188 -50.13 -7.77 -38.34
N GLY A 189 -49.07 -8.57 -38.41
CA GLY A 189 -48.27 -8.76 -39.63
C GLY A 189 -47.60 -7.49 -40.17
N ASP A 190 -47.39 -6.48 -39.33
CA ASP A 190 -46.72 -5.24 -39.74
C ASP A 190 -45.22 -5.47 -39.88
N LEU A 191 -44.81 -5.72 -41.13
CA LEU A 191 -43.41 -5.91 -41.48
C LEU A 191 -42.72 -4.61 -41.88
N THR A 192 -43.40 -3.46 -41.81
CA THR A 192 -42.79 -2.16 -42.19
C THR A 192 -41.92 -1.56 -41.08
N ALA A 193 -42.11 -2.03 -39.84
CA ALA A 193 -41.30 -1.60 -38.71
C ALA A 193 -39.81 -1.99 -38.88
N ARG A 194 -38.92 -1.13 -38.37
CA ARG A 194 -37.46 -1.29 -38.44
C ARG A 194 -36.82 -0.92 -37.12
N ILE A 195 -35.64 -1.47 -36.85
CA ILE A 195 -34.80 -1.05 -35.74
C ILE A 195 -34.19 0.31 -36.09
N THR A 196 -34.44 1.30 -35.23
CA THR A 196 -34.02 2.70 -35.44
C THR A 196 -32.96 3.16 -34.44
N THR A 197 -32.72 2.40 -33.37
CA THR A 197 -31.69 2.74 -32.38
C THR A 197 -30.34 3.01 -33.04
N HIS A 198 -29.83 4.23 -32.86
CA HIS A 198 -28.51 4.63 -33.34
C HIS A 198 -27.40 4.02 -32.46
N THR A 199 -26.49 3.28 -33.10
CA THR A 199 -25.31 2.66 -32.50
C THR A 199 -24.15 2.70 -33.50
N ALA A 200 -22.93 2.91 -33.01
CA ALA A 200 -21.69 2.86 -33.79
C ALA A 200 -20.76 1.70 -33.37
N SER A 201 -21.24 0.82 -32.48
CA SER A 201 -20.55 -0.41 -32.08
C SER A 201 -20.89 -1.55 -33.04
N GLU A 202 -20.40 -2.75 -32.76
CA GLU A 202 -20.70 -4.01 -33.44
C GLU A 202 -22.21 -4.31 -33.50
N LEU A 203 -23.02 -3.67 -32.64
CA LEU A 203 -24.47 -3.75 -32.68
C LEU A 203 -25.10 -3.18 -33.97
N ILE A 204 -24.34 -2.41 -34.77
CA ILE A 204 -24.82 -1.93 -36.08
C ILE A 204 -25.09 -3.11 -37.03
N TYR A 205 -24.24 -4.15 -37.01
CA TYR A 205 -24.42 -5.34 -37.83
C TYR A 205 -25.68 -6.13 -37.44
N ILE A 206 -26.01 -6.15 -36.14
CA ILE A 206 -27.25 -6.78 -35.65
C ILE A 206 -28.47 -5.98 -36.10
N LYS A 207 -28.43 -4.65 -35.95
CA LYS A 207 -29.49 -3.76 -36.41
C LYS A 207 -29.75 -3.94 -37.92
N ASP A 208 -28.70 -3.84 -38.72
CA ASP A 208 -28.81 -3.83 -40.18
C ASP A 208 -29.20 -5.21 -40.71
N GLY A 209 -28.59 -6.28 -40.18
CA GLY A 209 -28.94 -7.66 -40.55
C GLY A 209 -30.39 -8.02 -40.19
N PHE A 210 -30.91 -7.54 -39.04
CA PHE A 210 -32.32 -7.77 -38.71
C PHE A 210 -33.26 -6.98 -39.63
N ASN A 211 -32.92 -5.73 -39.98
CA ASN A 211 -33.71 -4.94 -40.90
C ASN A 211 -33.74 -5.55 -42.32
N GLU A 212 -32.60 -6.05 -42.81
CA GLU A 212 -32.48 -6.76 -44.09
C GLU A 212 -33.28 -8.08 -44.08
N PHE A 213 -33.27 -8.81 -42.97
CA PHE A 213 -34.09 -10.01 -42.79
C PHE A 213 -35.59 -9.69 -42.93
N ILE A 214 -36.08 -8.63 -42.29
CA ILE A 214 -37.48 -8.23 -42.40
C ILE A 214 -37.82 -7.77 -43.83
N GLU A 215 -36.92 -7.03 -44.50
CA GLU A 215 -37.11 -6.62 -45.90
C GLU A 215 -37.20 -7.82 -46.85
N THR A 216 -36.34 -8.82 -46.66
CA THR A 216 -36.37 -10.06 -47.43
C THR A 216 -37.69 -10.80 -47.22
N LEU A 217 -38.16 -10.88 -45.96
CA LEU A 217 -39.45 -11.50 -45.62
C LEU A 217 -40.63 -10.77 -46.29
N GLN A 218 -40.61 -9.43 -46.32
CA GLN A 218 -41.61 -8.64 -47.06
C GLN A 218 -41.62 -8.96 -48.56
N GLY A 219 -40.44 -9.08 -49.17
CA GLY A 219 -40.29 -9.43 -50.59
C GLY A 219 -40.90 -10.80 -50.90
N ILE A 220 -40.61 -11.80 -50.08
CA ILE A 220 -41.17 -13.15 -50.22
C ILE A 220 -42.70 -13.11 -50.13
N LEU A 221 -43.26 -12.45 -49.12
CA LEU A 221 -44.71 -12.37 -48.94
C LEU A 221 -45.42 -11.60 -50.07
N ARG A 222 -44.78 -10.56 -50.62
CA ARG A 222 -45.29 -9.85 -51.80
C ARG A 222 -45.34 -10.76 -53.02
N ASN A 223 -44.31 -11.58 -53.24
CA ASN A 223 -44.29 -12.56 -54.33
C ASN A 223 -45.39 -13.61 -54.14
N VAL A 224 -45.56 -14.15 -52.93
CA VAL A 224 -46.64 -15.10 -52.61
C VAL A 224 -48.01 -14.46 -52.89
N LYS A 225 -48.26 -13.24 -52.42
CA LYS A 225 -49.51 -12.51 -52.69
C LYS A 225 -49.76 -12.35 -54.20
N ASN A 226 -48.75 -11.95 -54.96
CA ASN A 226 -48.87 -11.82 -56.41
C ASN A 226 -49.18 -13.15 -57.08
N SER A 227 -48.49 -14.23 -56.71
CA SER A 227 -48.75 -15.57 -57.23
C SER A 227 -50.16 -16.05 -56.90
N THR A 228 -50.67 -15.79 -55.69
CA THR A 228 -52.06 -16.10 -55.32
C THR A 228 -53.05 -15.29 -56.15
N ASN A 229 -52.82 -14.00 -56.36
CA ASN A 229 -53.70 -13.18 -57.22
C ASN A 229 -53.73 -13.71 -58.66
N THR A 230 -52.57 -14.02 -59.25
CA THR A 230 -52.50 -14.61 -60.59
C THR A 230 -53.23 -15.97 -60.66
N LEU A 231 -53.13 -16.78 -59.62
CA LEU A 231 -53.86 -18.04 -59.54
C LEU A 231 -55.38 -17.80 -59.45
N THR A 232 -55.83 -16.84 -58.65
CA THR A 232 -57.24 -16.45 -58.54
C THR A 232 -57.77 -15.92 -59.88
N ASP A 233 -57.04 -15.04 -60.55
CA ASP A 233 -57.41 -14.52 -61.87
C ASP A 233 -57.49 -15.64 -62.91
N SER A 234 -56.54 -16.58 -62.89
CA SER A 234 -56.56 -17.75 -63.77
C SER A 234 -57.77 -18.65 -63.49
N SER A 235 -58.10 -18.88 -62.22
CA SER A 235 -59.28 -19.66 -61.83
C SER A 235 -60.60 -18.98 -62.22
N SER A 236 -60.67 -17.65 -62.12
CA SER A 236 -61.80 -16.85 -62.61
C SER A 236 -61.96 -17.00 -64.13
N ASN A 237 -60.87 -16.88 -64.89
CA ASN A 237 -60.90 -17.06 -66.35
C ASN A 237 -61.32 -18.47 -66.76
N ILE A 238 -60.88 -19.51 -66.04
CA ILE A 238 -61.35 -20.90 -66.28
C ILE A 238 -62.85 -21.02 -66.03
N THR A 239 -63.35 -20.41 -64.95
CA THR A 239 -64.79 -20.44 -64.63
C THR A 239 -65.61 -19.73 -65.71
N THR A 240 -65.17 -18.56 -66.16
CA THR A 240 -65.78 -17.83 -67.27
C THR A 240 -65.79 -18.65 -68.56
N ASN A 241 -64.66 -19.26 -68.93
CA ASN A 241 -64.56 -20.09 -70.12
C ASN A 241 -65.45 -21.34 -70.06
N ASN A 242 -65.57 -21.98 -68.89
CA ASN A 242 -66.48 -23.10 -68.68
C ASN A 242 -67.95 -22.68 -68.84
N GLY A 243 -68.32 -21.48 -68.37
CA GLY A 243 -69.66 -20.93 -68.62
C GLY A 243 -69.94 -20.69 -70.11
N VAL A 244 -68.95 -20.18 -70.85
CA VAL A 244 -69.07 -19.98 -72.31
C VAL A 244 -69.23 -21.30 -73.05
N THR A 245 -68.47 -22.34 -72.68
CA THR A 245 -68.61 -23.67 -73.30
C THR A 245 -69.94 -24.34 -72.96
N GLU A 246 -70.46 -24.18 -71.75
CA GLU A 246 -71.81 -24.65 -71.40
C GLU A 246 -72.88 -23.95 -72.24
N GLN A 247 -72.81 -22.63 -72.39
CA GLN A 247 -73.75 -21.86 -73.19
C GLN A 247 -73.69 -22.24 -74.68
N LEU A 248 -72.49 -22.41 -75.25
CA LEU A 248 -72.33 -22.92 -76.62
C LEU A 248 -72.94 -24.31 -76.80
N ASN A 249 -72.78 -25.19 -75.80
CA ASN A 249 -73.30 -26.55 -75.83
C ASN A 249 -74.83 -26.59 -75.72
N GLU A 250 -75.42 -25.61 -75.02
CA GLU A 250 -76.87 -25.44 -74.92
C GLU A 250 -77.46 -24.87 -76.22
N ASP A 251 -76.83 -23.86 -76.81
CA ASP A 251 -77.19 -23.29 -78.12
C ASP A 251 -77.13 -24.35 -79.22
N THR A 252 -76.07 -25.17 -79.25
CA THR A 252 -75.92 -26.27 -80.23
C THR A 252 -77.06 -27.29 -80.08
N ARG A 253 -77.48 -27.59 -78.84
CA ARG A 253 -78.60 -28.50 -78.58
C ARG A 253 -79.95 -27.93 -78.99
N GLN A 254 -80.17 -26.62 -78.88
CA GLN A 254 -81.38 -25.98 -79.40
C GLN A 254 -81.42 -26.01 -80.93
N PHE A 255 -80.29 -25.75 -81.59
CA PHE A 255 -80.19 -25.77 -83.04
C PHE A 255 -80.52 -27.15 -83.65
N ILE A 256 -80.11 -28.24 -83.00
CA ILE A 256 -80.40 -29.61 -83.47
C ILE A 256 -81.89 -30.00 -83.30
N LYS A 257 -82.64 -29.31 -82.43
CA LYS A 257 -84.06 -29.58 -82.16
C LYS A 257 -85.03 -28.80 -83.05
N MET A 258 -84.53 -27.90 -83.90
CA MET A 258 -85.30 -27.03 -84.80
C MET A 258 -85.31 -27.58 -86.21
#